data_AF-A0A8J6SHU3-F1
#
_entry.id   AF-A0A8J6SHU3-F1
#
_cell.length_a   1.000
_cell.length_b   1.000
_cell.length_c   1.000
_cell.angle_alpha   90.00
_cell.angle_beta   90.00
_cell.angle_gamma   90.00
#
_symmetry.space_group_name_H-M   'P 1'
#
loop_
_entity.id
_entity.type
_entity.pdbx_description
1 polymer ?
#
loop_
_entity_poly.entity_id
_entity_poly.type
_entity_poly.pdbx_seq_one_letter_code
_entity_poly.pdbx_strand_id
1 'polypeptide(L)'
;MLNLTLLRSLLQKRCTLLTKSIDFKEAKKAIKSAYARIGKEAPEVLFFPSPHAGCTQLFNLLKLDNTPEEQRFGKLKSLLVWGESLSKQLQWFLEGLPCQALWNHIRNEIAPEQIELELTAGDEEGWWELDELINHSLELIGADSSSFDADDFYPVTPTDLFTQIYATEFYVSSLGVTLDQKTREAFDCLNQLFEHCGLIFPFEKICIVCDRPTKISLDNQNRLHAEGEPAIQFADGWHTGYYYHGVKLPEKYGKLHPHQWQAQWLLEEDNAELRRVLIQGIGYARICQELQATELDSWQEYTLLKLDADIDGFEPDDFDDDDDAPQKEPIHLLKMTCPSTSFIHAMRVPPDITSARAAISWINWDIDPEEFSVQT
;
A
#
# COMPACT_ATOMS: atom_id res chain seq x y z
N MET A 1 9.25 15.83 -20.29
CA MET A 1 10.44 14.95 -20.21
C MET A 1 10.91 14.92 -18.75
N LEU A 2 10.71 13.79 -18.07
CA LEU A 2 11.10 13.55 -16.68
C LEU A 2 12.61 13.69 -16.45
N ASN A 3 13.01 14.32 -15.35
CA ASN A 3 14.40 14.29 -14.89
C ASN A 3 14.60 13.08 -13.96
N LEU A 4 14.92 11.92 -14.54
CA LEU A 4 15.07 10.65 -13.82
C LEU A 4 16.26 10.65 -12.84
N THR A 5 17.32 11.39 -13.14
CA THR A 5 18.48 11.52 -12.24
C THR A 5 18.08 12.24 -10.95
N LEU A 6 17.33 13.34 -11.09
CA LEU A 6 16.78 14.08 -9.95
C LEU A 6 15.86 13.20 -9.11
N LEU A 7 14.91 12.52 -9.77
CA LEU A 7 13.95 11.63 -9.12
C LEU A 7 14.66 10.56 -8.30
N ARG A 8 15.63 9.85 -8.89
CA ARG A 8 16.43 8.82 -8.20
C ARG A 8 17.17 9.36 -6.98
N SER A 9 17.73 10.57 -7.06
CA SER A 9 18.46 11.17 -5.94
C SER A 9 17.55 11.51 -4.75
N LEU A 10 16.37 12.05 -5.02
CA LEU A 10 15.36 12.33 -4.00
C LEU A 10 14.77 11.05 -3.42
N LEU A 11 14.55 10.03 -4.24
CA LEU A 11 14.10 8.71 -3.78
C LEU A 11 15.12 8.09 -2.83
N GLN A 12 16.41 8.13 -3.17
CA GLN A 12 17.45 7.64 -2.28
C GLN A 12 17.45 8.38 -0.94
N LYS A 13 17.29 9.71 -0.97
CA LYS A 13 17.14 10.52 0.26
C LYS A 13 15.93 10.06 1.08
N ARG A 14 14.77 9.89 0.43
CA ARG A 14 13.54 9.36 1.07
C ARG A 14 13.82 8.02 1.75
N CYS A 15 14.40 7.06 1.05
CA CYS A 15 14.72 5.73 1.60
C CYS A 15 15.61 5.79 2.84
N THR A 16 16.59 6.72 2.88
CA THR A 16 17.46 6.87 4.06
C THR A 16 16.75 7.48 5.28
N LEU A 17 15.61 8.14 5.06
CA LEU A 17 14.81 8.75 6.12
C LEU A 17 13.68 7.82 6.59
N LEU A 18 13.12 6.99 5.69
CA LEU A 18 11.90 6.23 5.91
C LEU A 18 11.85 5.44 7.23
N THR A 19 12.97 4.88 7.68
CA THR A 19 13.04 4.10 8.93
C THR A 19 13.87 4.75 10.04
N LYS A 20 14.28 6.01 9.83
CA LYS A 20 15.11 6.75 10.78
C LYS A 20 14.23 7.60 11.69
N SER A 21 14.30 7.31 12.98
CA SER A 21 13.61 8.10 14.01
C SER A 21 13.93 9.60 13.88
N ILE A 22 12.90 10.43 14.06
CA ILE A 22 12.99 11.88 13.92
C ILE A 22 13.81 12.50 15.06
N ASP A 23 14.56 13.57 14.76
CA ASP A 23 15.15 14.42 15.78
C ASP A 23 14.10 15.42 16.27
N PHE A 24 13.62 15.28 17.51
CA PHE A 24 12.56 16.14 18.05
C PHE A 24 12.92 17.63 18.07
N LYS A 25 14.20 17.97 18.20
CA LYS A 25 14.63 19.37 18.24
C LYS A 25 14.56 19.98 16.84
N GLU A 26 15.08 19.29 15.84
CA GLU A 26 15.03 19.76 14.44
C GLU A 26 13.60 19.71 13.88
N ALA A 27 12.82 18.67 14.20
CA ALA A 27 11.41 18.58 13.83
C ALA A 27 10.60 19.77 14.39
N LYS A 28 10.78 20.09 15.69
CA LYS A 28 10.11 21.24 16.32
C LYS A 28 10.49 22.57 15.68
N LYS A 29 11.75 22.71 15.26
CA LYS A 29 12.23 23.89 14.54
C LYS A 29 11.58 24.00 13.16
N ALA A 30 11.56 22.90 12.40
CA ALA A 30 10.94 22.83 11.07
C ALA A 30 9.44 23.21 11.12
N ILE A 31 8.68 22.63 12.06
CA ILE A 31 7.26 22.95 12.23
C ILE A 31 7.05 24.43 12.54
N LYS A 32 7.82 25.01 13.47
CA LYS A 32 7.69 26.43 13.83
C LYS A 32 8.04 27.35 12.67
N SER A 33 9.05 27.01 11.88
CA SER A 33 9.39 27.75 10.65
C SER A 33 8.25 27.70 9.64
N ALA A 34 7.64 26.52 9.43
CA ALA A 34 6.50 26.36 8.53
C ALA A 34 5.29 27.20 8.96
N TYR A 35 4.92 27.17 10.24
CA TYR A 35 3.82 27.99 10.78
C TYR A 35 4.09 29.50 10.63
N ALA A 36 5.31 29.95 10.94
CA ALA A 36 5.69 31.34 10.75
C ALA A 36 5.62 31.76 9.27
N ARG A 37 5.99 30.87 8.34
CA ARG A 37 5.96 31.11 6.89
C ARG A 37 4.53 31.31 6.37
N ILE A 38 3.57 30.56 6.89
CA ILE A 38 2.14 30.72 6.58
C ILE A 38 1.44 31.81 7.43
N GLY A 39 2.20 32.58 8.22
CA GLY A 39 1.67 33.69 9.02
C GLY A 39 0.83 33.27 10.23
N LYS A 40 1.06 32.06 10.76
CA LYS A 40 0.40 31.53 11.95
C LYS A 40 1.31 31.60 13.18
N GLU A 41 0.69 31.63 14.37
CA GLU A 41 1.41 31.54 15.63
C GLU A 41 2.09 30.17 15.76
N ALA A 42 3.21 30.13 16.47
CA ALA A 42 3.96 28.88 16.67
C ALA A 42 3.15 27.90 17.54
N PRO A 43 2.88 26.67 17.07
CA PRO A 43 2.08 25.72 17.82
C PRO A 43 2.90 25.06 18.94
N GLU A 44 2.20 24.47 19.89
CA GLU A 44 2.75 23.43 20.74
C GLU A 44 2.94 22.15 19.92
N VAL A 45 4.19 21.68 19.81
CA VAL A 45 4.52 20.49 19.02
C VAL A 45 4.54 19.26 19.94
N LEU A 46 3.69 18.28 19.63
CA LEU A 46 3.53 17.03 20.36
C LEU A 46 4.06 15.88 19.51
N PHE A 47 4.87 15.01 20.11
CA PHE A 47 5.53 13.89 19.41
C PHE A 47 4.93 12.55 19.84
N PHE A 48 4.68 11.67 18.88
CA PHE A 48 4.13 10.33 19.13
C PHE A 48 4.93 9.26 18.38
N PRO A 49 5.05 8.05 18.94
CA PRO A 49 5.85 6.97 18.34
C PRO A 49 5.21 6.36 17.09
N SER A 50 3.90 6.55 16.90
CA SER A 50 3.14 6.06 15.76
C SER A 50 1.97 6.99 15.41
N PRO A 51 1.42 6.89 14.20
CA PRO A 51 0.16 7.53 13.83
C PRO A 51 -1.01 7.14 14.73
N HIS A 52 -1.14 5.85 15.08
CA HIS A 52 -2.19 5.38 15.99
C HIS A 52 -2.13 6.07 17.36
N ALA A 53 -0.92 6.20 17.95
CA ALA A 53 -0.76 6.91 19.22
C ALA A 53 -1.11 8.41 19.09
N GLY A 54 -0.74 9.06 17.97
CA GLY A 54 -1.09 10.44 17.68
C GLY A 54 -2.59 10.67 17.55
N CYS A 55 -3.27 9.84 16.75
CA CYS A 55 -4.72 9.87 16.54
C CYS A 55 -5.49 9.57 17.84
N THR A 56 -5.04 8.58 18.62
CA THR A 56 -5.63 8.25 19.92
C THR A 56 -5.60 9.46 20.86
N GLN A 57 -4.45 10.15 20.95
CA GLN A 57 -4.32 11.31 21.82
C GLN A 57 -5.16 12.48 21.34
N LEU A 58 -5.18 12.73 20.03
CA LEU A 58 -6.04 13.73 19.42
C LEU A 58 -7.51 13.51 19.79
N PHE A 59 -7.97 12.27 19.70
CA PHE A 59 -9.35 11.93 20.04
C PHE A 59 -9.64 11.99 21.54
N ASN A 60 -8.68 11.64 22.40
CA ASN A 60 -8.82 11.85 23.84
C ASN A 60 -8.97 13.34 24.18
N LEU A 61 -8.26 14.23 23.48
CA LEU A 61 -8.44 15.67 23.63
C LEU A 61 -9.84 16.12 23.21
N LEU A 62 -10.45 15.49 22.20
CA LEU A 62 -11.84 15.73 21.80
C LEU A 62 -12.86 15.22 22.81
N LYS A 63 -12.62 14.07 23.43
CA LYS A 63 -13.51 13.51 24.46
C LYS A 63 -13.60 14.39 25.71
N LEU A 64 -12.53 15.11 26.03
CA LEU A 64 -12.50 16.07 27.14
C LEU A 64 -13.27 17.37 26.84
N ASP A 65 -13.70 17.57 25.60
CA ASP A 65 -14.54 18.69 25.21
C ASP A 65 -16.01 18.41 25.55
N ASN A 66 -16.67 19.36 26.22
CA ASN A 66 -18.09 19.25 26.60
C ASN A 66 -19.05 19.47 25.42
N THR A 67 -18.55 19.59 24.19
CA THR A 67 -19.38 19.68 22.99
C THR A 67 -20.14 18.36 22.75
N PRO A 68 -21.39 18.40 22.24
CA PRO A 68 -22.09 17.21 21.80
C PRO A 68 -21.26 16.42 20.78
N GLU A 69 -21.32 15.09 20.82
CA GLU A 69 -20.53 14.20 19.96
C GLU A 69 -20.62 14.55 18.48
N GLU A 70 -21.82 14.84 17.99
CA GLU A 70 -22.14 15.30 16.64
C GLU A 70 -21.45 16.62 16.23
N GLN A 71 -21.00 17.43 17.20
CA GLN A 71 -20.40 18.76 16.98
C GLN A 71 -18.89 18.80 17.26
N ARG A 72 -18.34 17.79 17.94
CA ARG A 72 -16.91 17.73 18.30
C ARG A 72 -16.01 17.73 17.07
N PHE A 73 -16.42 17.04 16.01
CA PHE A 73 -15.64 16.91 14.78
C PHE A 73 -15.71 18.15 13.89
N GLY A 74 -16.86 18.79 13.75
CA GLY A 74 -16.96 20.09 13.09
C GLY A 74 -16.10 21.16 13.79
N LYS A 75 -15.98 21.06 15.12
CA LYS A 75 -15.05 21.89 15.90
C LYS A 75 -13.58 21.49 15.70
N LEU A 76 -13.27 20.20 15.57
CA LEU A 76 -11.91 19.75 15.25
C LEU A 76 -11.47 20.25 13.86
N LYS A 77 -12.35 20.14 12.86
CA LYS A 77 -12.12 20.64 11.50
C LYS A 77 -11.87 22.15 11.48
N SER A 78 -12.57 22.92 12.32
CA SER A 78 -12.32 24.37 12.44
C SER A 78 -11.00 24.70 13.16
N LEU A 79 -10.40 23.74 13.86
CA LEU A 79 -9.10 23.87 14.52
C LEU A 79 -7.92 23.42 13.66
N LEU A 80 -8.14 22.67 12.58
CA LEU A 80 -7.10 22.43 11.57
C LEU A 80 -6.58 23.79 11.08
N VAL A 81 -5.32 23.85 10.65
CA VAL A 81 -4.82 25.06 10.01
C VAL A 81 -5.67 25.29 8.75
N TRP A 82 -6.65 26.17 8.91
CA TRP A 82 -7.91 26.34 8.18
C TRP A 82 -7.92 26.02 6.67
N GLY A 83 -8.87 25.17 6.25
CA GLY A 83 -9.35 25.01 4.87
C GLY A 83 -8.51 24.13 3.94
N GLU A 84 -7.19 24.10 4.10
CA GLU A 84 -6.28 23.26 3.29
C GLU A 84 -5.09 22.75 4.13
N SER A 85 -4.52 21.59 3.80
CA SER A 85 -3.34 21.02 4.48
C SER A 85 -2.17 22.01 4.55
N LEU A 86 -1.35 21.97 5.61
CA LEU A 86 -0.18 22.84 5.80
C LEU A 86 0.77 22.82 4.59
N SER A 87 0.91 21.67 3.93
CA SER A 87 1.71 21.53 2.71
C SER A 87 1.10 22.30 1.53
N LYS A 88 -0.23 22.26 1.36
CA LYS A 88 -0.95 23.04 0.33
C LYS A 88 -0.84 24.56 0.57
N GLN A 89 -0.91 24.99 1.83
CA GLN A 89 -0.72 26.41 2.17
C GLN A 89 0.71 26.89 1.88
N LEU A 90 1.72 26.03 2.09
CA LEU A 90 3.09 26.30 1.64
C LEU A 90 3.19 26.29 0.11
N GLN A 91 2.47 25.39 -0.55
CA GLN A 91 2.38 25.31 -2.01
C GLN A 91 1.78 26.56 -2.66
N TRP A 92 0.82 27.26 -2.03
CA TRP A 92 0.32 28.53 -2.57
C TRP A 92 1.43 29.59 -2.77
N PHE A 93 2.51 29.54 -1.99
CA PHE A 93 3.69 30.39 -2.21
C PHE A 93 4.55 29.94 -3.41
N LEU A 94 4.33 28.72 -3.90
CA LEU A 94 4.95 28.11 -5.09
C LEU A 94 4.09 28.30 -6.37
N GLU A 95 2.79 28.59 -6.24
CA GLU A 95 1.83 28.72 -7.35
C GLU A 95 1.99 29.99 -8.21
N GLY A 96 2.93 30.87 -7.88
CA GLY A 96 3.35 31.95 -8.79
C GLY A 96 4.06 31.46 -10.07
N LEU A 97 4.26 30.15 -10.21
CA LEU A 97 4.87 29.49 -11.36
C LEU A 97 3.80 29.04 -12.37
N PRO A 98 4.08 29.02 -13.69
CA PRO A 98 3.11 28.67 -14.74
C PRO A 98 2.84 27.16 -14.72
N CYS A 99 2.13 26.69 -13.69
CA CYS A 99 2.22 25.30 -13.29
C CYS A 99 0.89 24.58 -13.16
N GLN A 100 -0.28 25.14 -13.43
CA GLN A 100 -1.50 24.32 -13.32
C GLN A 100 -1.59 23.27 -14.45
N ALA A 101 -1.28 23.68 -15.69
CA ALA A 101 -1.23 22.77 -16.84
C ALA A 101 -0.04 21.80 -16.77
N LEU A 102 1.11 22.24 -16.25
CA LEU A 102 2.26 21.36 -16.06
C LEU A 102 2.16 20.52 -14.78
N TRP A 103 1.43 20.93 -13.75
CA TRP A 103 1.04 20.07 -12.62
C TRP A 103 0.07 19.01 -13.07
N ASN A 104 -0.88 19.33 -13.95
CA ASN A 104 -1.72 18.32 -14.58
C ASN A 104 -0.88 17.43 -15.48
N HIS A 105 0.12 17.96 -16.19
CA HIS A 105 1.04 17.15 -17.01
C HIS A 105 2.03 16.32 -16.18
N ILE A 106 2.52 16.81 -15.04
CA ILE A 106 3.28 16.03 -14.06
C ILE A 106 2.31 14.98 -13.53
N ARG A 107 1.16 15.34 -12.96
CA ARG A 107 0.12 14.41 -12.52
C ARG A 107 -0.40 13.42 -13.60
N ASN A 108 -0.30 13.72 -14.89
CA ASN A 108 -0.83 12.88 -15.97
C ASN A 108 0.26 12.16 -16.80
N GLU A 109 1.48 12.70 -16.92
CA GLU A 109 2.64 12.05 -17.59
C GLU A 109 3.67 11.51 -16.60
N ILE A 110 3.81 12.14 -15.43
CA ILE A 110 4.48 11.65 -14.22
C ILE A 110 3.36 11.27 -13.26
N ALA A 111 2.49 10.38 -13.70
CA ALA A 111 1.34 10.01 -12.89
C ALA A 111 1.80 9.76 -11.46
N PRO A 112 1.04 10.17 -10.43
CA PRO A 112 1.20 9.57 -9.11
C PRO A 112 1.41 8.08 -9.30
N GLU A 113 0.64 7.44 -10.20
CA GLU A 113 0.78 6.06 -10.66
C GLU A 113 2.15 5.67 -11.25
N GLN A 114 2.95 6.57 -11.85
CA GLN A 114 4.31 6.28 -12.38
C GLN A 114 5.44 6.48 -11.37
N ILE A 115 5.32 7.49 -10.49
CA ILE A 115 6.16 7.59 -9.29
C ILE A 115 5.77 6.47 -8.31
N GLU A 116 4.51 6.09 -8.27
CA GLU A 116 3.92 4.93 -7.61
C GLU A 116 4.37 3.65 -8.32
N LEU A 117 4.47 3.54 -9.64
CA LEU A 117 4.98 2.33 -10.31
C LEU A 117 6.49 2.11 -10.08
N GLU A 118 7.28 3.18 -9.91
CA GLU A 118 8.70 3.08 -9.51
C GLU A 118 8.87 2.93 -7.98
N LEU A 119 7.90 3.37 -7.16
CA LEU A 119 7.86 3.15 -5.70
C LEU A 119 7.20 1.82 -5.30
N THR A 120 6.35 1.26 -6.17
CA THR A 120 5.55 0.03 -6.08
C THR A 120 5.52 -0.57 -7.49
N ALA A 121 6.46 -1.45 -7.83
CA ALA A 121 6.32 -2.18 -9.08
C ALA A 121 5.17 -3.19 -8.91
N GLY A 122 4.06 -2.95 -9.61
CA GLY A 122 2.92 -3.87 -9.72
C GLY A 122 1.61 -3.26 -9.23
N ASP A 123 0.85 -2.75 -10.20
CA ASP A 123 -0.60 -2.58 -10.28
C ASP A 123 -1.36 -1.96 -9.08
N GLU A 124 -1.88 -0.75 -9.36
CA GLU A 124 -3.03 0.00 -8.82
C GLU A 124 -3.37 0.12 -7.31
N GLU A 125 -2.71 -0.54 -6.35
CA GLU A 125 -3.13 -0.42 -4.94
C GLU A 125 -1.99 -0.03 -3.98
N GLY A 126 -1.57 1.24 -4.05
CA GLY A 126 -0.41 1.75 -3.30
C GLY A 126 -0.67 2.79 -2.20
N TRP A 127 -1.92 3.25 -1.99
CA TRP A 127 -2.20 4.32 -1.00
C TRP A 127 -3.40 4.10 -0.06
N TRP A 128 -4.00 2.93 -0.05
CA TRP A 128 -4.98 2.51 0.95
C TRP A 128 -4.41 2.45 2.37
N GLU A 129 -3.10 2.34 2.55
CA GLU A 129 -2.47 2.18 3.87
C GLU A 129 -2.66 3.37 4.81
N LEU A 130 -2.79 4.60 4.30
CA LEU A 130 -2.94 5.81 5.12
C LEU A 130 -4.40 6.10 5.46
N ASP A 131 -5.30 5.92 4.49
CA ASP A 131 -6.73 6.00 4.73
C ASP A 131 -7.17 4.87 5.65
N GLU A 132 -6.68 3.65 5.45
CA GLU A 132 -6.96 2.55 6.37
C GLU A 132 -6.27 2.76 7.73
N LEU A 133 -5.08 3.36 7.80
CA LEU A 133 -4.43 3.70 9.09
C LEU A 133 -5.17 4.79 9.86
N ILE A 134 -5.71 5.80 9.16
CA ILE A 134 -6.55 6.86 9.74
C ILE A 134 -7.92 6.28 10.09
N ASN A 135 -8.60 5.61 9.17
CA ASN A 135 -9.90 4.98 9.36
C ASN A 135 -9.87 3.91 10.44
N HIS A 136 -8.86 3.03 10.48
CA HIS A 136 -8.71 2.04 11.56
C HIS A 136 -8.41 2.72 12.90
N SER A 137 -7.61 3.80 12.91
CA SER A 137 -7.41 4.59 14.13
C SER A 137 -8.71 5.28 14.59
N LEU A 138 -9.58 5.70 13.66
CA LEU A 138 -10.88 6.32 13.91
C LEU A 138 -11.96 5.30 14.35
N GLU A 139 -11.94 4.09 13.79
CA GLU A 139 -12.81 2.96 14.17
C GLU A 139 -12.49 2.47 15.58
N LEU A 140 -11.20 2.28 15.90
CA LEU A 140 -10.73 1.82 17.21
C LEU A 140 -11.12 2.76 18.37
N ILE A 141 -11.34 4.04 18.07
CA ILE A 141 -11.72 5.05 19.05
C ILE A 141 -13.25 5.27 19.12
N GLY A 142 -14.03 4.57 18.29
CA GLY A 142 -15.49 4.55 18.31
C GLY A 142 -16.16 5.70 17.56
N ALA A 143 -15.48 6.30 16.58
CA ALA A 143 -16.07 7.30 15.71
C ALA A 143 -16.84 6.59 14.57
N ASP A 144 -18.16 6.78 14.49
CA ASP A 144 -19.04 6.17 13.47
C ASP A 144 -18.74 6.66 12.04
N SER A 145 -17.91 5.90 11.31
CA SER A 145 -17.37 6.18 9.97
C SER A 145 -18.38 6.71 8.93
N SER A 146 -19.68 6.51 9.12
CA SER A 146 -20.75 7.00 8.23
C SER A 146 -20.98 8.52 8.25
N SER A 147 -20.43 9.24 9.24
CA SER A 147 -20.53 10.71 9.37
C SER A 147 -19.24 11.45 9.01
N PHE A 148 -18.24 10.74 8.48
CA PHE A 148 -16.88 11.21 8.28
C PHE A 148 -16.51 11.26 6.80
N ASP A 149 -15.93 12.38 6.39
CA ASP A 149 -15.23 12.49 5.12
C ASP A 149 -13.73 12.51 5.44
N ALA A 150 -13.02 11.41 5.16
CA ALA A 150 -11.60 11.25 5.52
C ALA A 150 -10.72 12.36 4.90
N ASP A 151 -11.16 12.91 3.78
CA ASP A 151 -10.57 14.04 3.07
C ASP A 151 -10.42 15.31 3.93
N ASP A 152 -11.29 15.48 4.93
CA ASP A 152 -11.26 16.66 5.81
C ASP A 152 -10.15 16.63 6.86
N PHE A 153 -9.51 15.47 7.06
CA PHE A 153 -8.53 15.26 8.12
C PHE A 153 -7.16 14.79 7.62
N TYR A 154 -6.88 15.07 6.35
CA TYR A 154 -5.68 14.56 5.69
C TYR A 154 -4.39 15.16 6.30
N PRO A 155 -3.50 14.34 6.89
CA PRO A 155 -2.24 14.82 7.44
C PRO A 155 -1.31 15.33 6.34
N VAL A 156 -0.26 16.07 6.70
CA VAL A 156 0.87 16.24 5.79
C VAL A 156 1.71 14.96 5.83
N THR A 157 1.82 14.30 4.69
CA THR A 157 2.56 13.05 4.55
C THR A 157 3.97 13.28 3.98
N PRO A 158 4.91 12.36 4.22
CA PRO A 158 6.20 12.38 3.52
C PRO A 158 6.06 12.32 1.99
N THR A 159 5.00 11.70 1.47
CA THR A 159 4.68 11.64 0.04
C THR A 159 4.29 13.01 -0.50
N ASP A 160 3.40 13.73 0.17
CA ASP A 160 2.99 15.08 -0.23
C ASP A 160 4.20 16.01 -0.33
N LEU A 161 5.04 15.98 0.70
CA LEU A 161 6.26 16.78 0.75
C LEU A 161 7.23 16.38 -0.36
N PHE A 162 7.44 15.08 -0.58
CA PHE A 162 8.29 14.58 -1.65
C PHE A 162 7.85 15.07 -3.02
N THR A 163 6.56 14.93 -3.33
CA THR A 163 5.98 15.33 -4.63
C THR A 163 6.14 16.83 -4.87
N GLN A 164 5.88 17.65 -3.85
CA GLN A 164 6.07 19.10 -3.94
C GLN A 164 7.54 19.49 -4.10
N ILE A 165 8.44 18.82 -3.38
CA ILE A 165 9.89 19.06 -3.49
C ILE A 165 10.38 18.69 -4.89
N TYR A 166 10.05 17.49 -5.36
CA TYR A 166 10.44 17.00 -6.69
C TYR A 166 9.96 17.95 -7.78
N ALA A 167 8.67 18.33 -7.76
CA ALA A 167 8.11 19.26 -8.73
C ALA A 167 8.90 20.58 -8.73
N THR A 168 9.13 21.16 -7.55
CA THR A 168 9.87 22.43 -7.41
C THR A 168 11.30 22.33 -7.93
N GLU A 169 12.04 21.29 -7.55
CA GLU A 169 13.41 21.07 -8.03
C GLU A 169 13.46 20.81 -9.54
N PHE A 170 12.46 20.13 -10.09
CA PHE A 170 12.34 19.94 -11.54
C PHE A 170 12.18 21.29 -12.26
N TYR A 171 11.29 22.19 -11.79
CA TYR A 171 11.15 23.53 -12.37
C TYR A 171 12.45 24.32 -12.35
N VAL A 172 13.16 24.29 -11.21
CA VAL A 172 14.41 25.06 -11.05
C VAL A 172 15.52 24.48 -11.94
N SER A 173 15.78 23.18 -11.84
CA SER A 173 16.92 22.52 -12.49
C SER A 173 16.71 22.28 -13.98
N SER A 174 15.49 21.91 -14.38
CA SER A 174 15.19 21.42 -15.73
C SER A 174 14.56 22.50 -16.61
N LEU A 175 13.83 23.45 -16.01
CA LEU A 175 13.17 24.54 -16.74
C LEU A 175 13.80 25.92 -16.48
N GLY A 176 14.84 26.00 -15.64
CA GLY A 176 15.58 27.24 -15.37
C GLY A 176 14.76 28.31 -14.63
N VAL A 177 13.69 27.89 -13.94
CA VAL A 177 12.84 28.79 -13.16
C VAL A 177 13.63 29.35 -11.99
N THR A 178 13.59 30.68 -11.82
CA THR A 178 14.20 31.34 -10.66
C THR A 178 13.16 31.54 -9.56
N LEU A 179 13.42 31.00 -8.37
CA LEU A 179 12.59 31.23 -7.19
C LEU A 179 12.91 32.58 -6.57
N ASP A 180 11.87 33.39 -6.32
CA ASP A 180 12.00 34.60 -5.52
C ASP A 180 12.31 34.26 -4.05
N GLN A 181 12.61 35.28 -3.24
CA GLN A 181 12.99 35.08 -1.84
C GLN A 181 11.89 34.39 -1.02
N LYS A 182 10.61 34.75 -1.23
CA LYS A 182 9.49 34.19 -0.46
C LYS A 182 9.25 32.73 -0.85
N THR A 183 9.27 32.43 -2.15
CA THR A 183 9.12 31.08 -2.67
C THR A 183 10.27 30.18 -2.22
N ARG A 184 11.50 30.70 -2.20
CA ARG A 184 12.66 29.96 -1.69
C ARG A 184 12.53 29.62 -0.20
N GLU A 185 12.11 30.58 0.63
CA GLU A 185 11.87 30.32 2.05
C GLU A 185 10.76 29.27 2.28
N ALA A 186 9.70 29.27 1.48
CA ALA A 186 8.65 28.26 1.54
C ALA A 186 9.17 26.87 1.13
N PHE A 187 9.97 26.82 0.06
CA PHE A 187 10.63 25.59 -0.39
C PHE A 187 11.62 25.04 0.66
N ASP A 188 12.36 25.91 1.34
CA ASP A 188 13.23 25.53 2.46
C ASP A 188 12.42 24.94 3.62
N CYS A 189 11.23 25.48 3.91
CA CYS A 189 10.33 24.92 4.92
C CYS A 189 9.86 23.51 4.53
N LEU A 190 9.46 23.28 3.28
CA LEU A 190 9.06 21.96 2.80
C LEU A 190 10.19 20.93 2.95
N ASN A 191 11.42 21.31 2.57
CA ASN A 191 12.60 20.45 2.75
C ASN A 191 12.87 20.13 4.22
N GLN A 192 12.78 21.11 5.12
CA GLN A 192 12.96 20.88 6.54
C GLN A 192 11.90 19.95 7.13
N LEU A 193 10.64 20.09 6.71
CA LEU A 193 9.56 19.18 7.12
C LEU A 193 9.85 17.75 6.63
N PHE A 194 10.25 17.60 5.36
CA PHE A 194 10.56 16.28 4.77
C PHE A 194 11.73 15.59 5.48
N GLU A 195 12.80 16.34 5.79
CA GLU A 195 14.00 15.80 6.41
C GLU A 195 13.81 15.46 7.90
N HIS A 196 13.03 16.24 8.62
CA HIS A 196 13.00 16.18 10.09
C HIS A 196 11.70 15.66 10.67
N CYS A 197 10.61 15.56 9.90
CA CYS A 197 9.33 15.08 10.38
C CYS A 197 8.93 13.75 9.74
N GLY A 198 8.06 13.00 10.44
CA GLY A 198 7.27 11.92 9.87
C GLY A 198 5.91 12.45 9.42
N LEU A 199 4.84 11.81 9.87
CA LEU A 199 3.47 12.24 9.56
C LEU A 199 3.07 13.41 10.47
N ILE A 200 2.43 14.45 9.92
CA ILE A 200 2.13 15.69 10.64
C ILE A 200 0.63 15.98 10.60
N PHE A 201 0.01 16.21 11.76
CA PHE A 201 -1.33 16.78 11.86
C PHE A 201 -1.26 18.23 12.37
N PRO A 202 -1.42 19.22 11.48
CA PRO A 202 -1.31 20.63 11.84
C PRO A 202 -2.64 21.22 12.32
N PHE A 203 -2.67 21.75 13.54
CA PHE A 203 -3.79 22.54 14.08
C PHE A 203 -3.35 23.96 14.44
N GLU A 204 -4.30 24.84 14.73
CA GLU A 204 -4.01 26.25 15.04
C GLU A 204 -3.06 26.43 16.23
N LYS A 205 -3.26 25.66 17.30
CA LYS A 205 -2.52 25.80 18.57
C LYS A 205 -1.58 24.65 18.86
N ILE A 206 -1.86 23.47 18.32
CA ILE A 206 -1.08 22.27 18.51
C ILE A 206 -0.66 21.70 17.16
N CYS A 207 0.45 20.98 17.11
CA CYS A 207 0.86 20.24 15.94
C CYS A 207 1.34 18.87 16.39
N ILE A 208 0.67 17.82 15.91
CA ILE A 208 1.05 16.44 16.20
C ILE A 208 2.06 16.01 15.14
N VAL A 209 3.18 15.44 15.58
CA VAL A 209 4.19 14.86 14.71
C VAL A 209 4.41 13.42 15.14
N CYS A 210 4.11 12.49 14.25
CA CYS A 210 4.36 11.08 14.45
C CYS A 210 5.76 10.73 13.97
N ASP A 211 6.44 9.88 14.72
CA ASP A 211 7.73 9.31 14.32
C ASP A 211 7.54 8.42 13.09
N ARG A 212 8.66 8.12 12.43
CA ARG A 212 8.70 7.24 11.27
C ARG A 212 8.62 5.77 11.70
N PRO A 213 8.18 4.86 10.81
CA PRO A 213 8.29 3.44 11.05
C PRO A 213 9.71 3.03 11.46
N THR A 214 9.85 1.98 12.27
CA THR A 214 11.14 1.34 12.56
C THR A 214 11.49 0.29 11.52
N LYS A 215 10.47 -0.24 10.81
CA LYS A 215 10.61 -1.26 9.77
C LYS A 215 9.63 -0.98 8.63
N ILE A 216 10.12 -1.12 7.41
CA ILE A 216 9.34 -1.25 6.18
C ILE A 216 9.96 -2.42 5.39
N SER A 217 9.14 -3.36 4.94
CA SER A 217 9.57 -4.55 4.20
C SER A 217 8.86 -4.64 2.86
N LEU A 218 9.65 -4.81 1.81
CA LEU A 218 9.21 -4.83 0.41
C LEU A 218 9.73 -6.10 -0.28
N ASP A 219 9.00 -6.58 -1.28
CA ASP A 219 9.48 -7.64 -2.17
C ASP A 219 10.39 -7.09 -3.30
N ASN A 220 10.83 -7.97 -4.20
CA ASN A 220 11.69 -7.61 -5.34
C ASN A 220 11.01 -6.68 -6.36
N GLN A 221 9.69 -6.51 -6.25
CA GLN A 221 8.89 -5.59 -7.03
C GLN A 221 8.52 -4.35 -6.21
N ASN A 222 9.19 -4.07 -5.09
CA ASN A 222 8.91 -2.92 -4.23
C ASN A 222 7.46 -2.87 -3.68
N ARG A 223 6.76 -4.01 -3.60
CA ARG A 223 5.43 -4.08 -2.97
C ARG A 223 5.57 -4.44 -1.51
N LEU A 224 4.66 -3.98 -0.64
CA LEU A 224 4.67 -4.40 0.76
C LEU A 224 4.61 -5.92 0.87
N HIS A 225 5.59 -6.49 1.59
CA HIS A 225 5.68 -7.92 1.76
C HIS A 225 6.52 -8.27 2.98
N ALA A 226 6.00 -9.13 3.85
CA ALA A 226 6.74 -9.77 4.92
C ALA A 226 6.07 -11.09 5.32
N GLU A 227 6.87 -12.11 5.58
CA GLU A 227 6.37 -13.46 5.86
C GLU A 227 6.33 -13.75 7.36
N GLY A 228 5.11 -13.82 7.93
CA GLY A 228 4.90 -14.12 9.35
C GLY A 228 5.15 -12.93 10.29
N GLU A 229 5.31 -11.74 9.75
CA GLU A 229 5.56 -10.51 10.52
C GLU A 229 5.01 -9.28 9.78
N PRO A 230 4.76 -8.15 10.47
CA PRO A 230 4.23 -6.96 9.81
C PRO A 230 5.22 -6.36 8.80
N ALA A 231 4.68 -5.83 7.70
CA ALA A 231 5.49 -5.17 6.67
C ALA A 231 5.91 -3.77 7.11
N ILE A 232 5.05 -3.03 7.83
CA ILE A 232 5.37 -1.73 8.42
C ILE A 232 5.15 -1.79 9.93
N GLN A 233 6.17 -1.42 10.71
CA GLN A 233 6.12 -1.43 12.17
C GLN A 233 6.68 -0.13 12.76
N PHE A 234 6.15 0.28 13.90
CA PHE A 234 6.56 1.48 14.65
C PHE A 234 7.19 1.14 16.00
N ALA A 235 7.81 2.13 16.64
CA ALA A 235 8.62 1.96 17.85
C ALA A 235 7.81 1.54 19.09
N ASP A 236 6.50 1.82 19.10
CA ASP A 236 5.55 1.40 20.15
C ASP A 236 4.96 0.00 19.91
N GLY A 237 5.41 -0.69 18.86
CA GLY A 237 4.92 -2.02 18.48
C GLY A 237 3.66 -1.98 17.61
N TRP A 238 3.06 -0.80 17.39
CA TRP A 238 1.96 -0.66 16.45
C TRP A 238 2.43 -0.94 15.01
N HIS A 239 1.55 -1.49 14.18
CA HIS A 239 1.85 -1.85 12.79
C HIS A 239 0.62 -1.64 11.89
N THR A 240 0.86 -1.41 10.60
CA THR A 240 -0.24 -1.21 9.63
C THR A 240 -0.93 -2.52 9.24
N GLY A 241 -0.27 -3.65 9.46
CA GLY A 241 -0.78 -4.97 9.13
C GLY A 241 0.27 -5.89 8.53
N TYR A 242 -0.20 -7.00 8.00
CA TYR A 242 0.59 -8.01 7.33
C TYR A 242 0.31 -7.95 5.84
N TYR A 243 1.34 -8.13 5.02
CA TYR A 243 1.20 -7.98 3.57
C TYR A 243 1.98 -9.08 2.87
N TYR A 244 1.42 -9.58 1.76
CA TYR A 244 2.02 -10.58 0.92
C TYR A 244 1.92 -10.17 -0.53
N HIS A 245 3.04 -9.71 -1.10
CA HIS A 245 3.11 -9.27 -2.50
C HIS A 245 2.12 -8.13 -2.82
N GLY A 246 2.02 -7.16 -1.92
CA GLY A 246 1.11 -6.02 -2.03
C GLY A 246 -0.26 -6.24 -1.39
N VAL A 247 -0.73 -7.49 -1.26
CA VAL A 247 -2.06 -7.79 -0.71
C VAL A 247 -2.02 -7.79 0.82
N LYS A 248 -2.87 -7.00 1.48
CA LYS A 248 -3.02 -7.05 2.95
C LYS A 248 -3.69 -8.33 3.37
N LEU A 249 -3.06 -8.99 4.33
CA LEU A 249 -3.53 -10.23 4.91
C LEU A 249 -4.33 -9.95 6.19
N PRO A 250 -5.48 -10.62 6.37
CA PRO A 250 -6.08 -10.80 7.69
C PRO A 250 -5.05 -11.36 8.68
N GLU A 251 -5.16 -10.94 9.94
CA GLU A 251 -4.23 -11.37 11.00
C GLU A 251 -4.18 -12.89 11.15
N LYS A 252 -5.27 -13.61 10.87
CA LYS A 252 -5.32 -15.09 10.88
C LYS A 252 -4.25 -15.74 9.99
N TYR A 253 -3.90 -15.09 8.87
CA TYR A 253 -2.90 -15.57 7.91
C TYR A 253 -1.55 -14.88 8.10
N GLY A 254 -1.57 -13.55 8.20
CA GLY A 254 -0.37 -12.73 8.12
C GLY A 254 0.65 -12.94 9.24
N LYS A 255 0.19 -13.29 10.45
CA LYS A 255 1.10 -13.55 11.60
C LYS A 255 1.83 -14.90 11.52
N LEU A 256 1.49 -15.72 10.54
CA LEU A 256 2.07 -17.04 10.33
C LEU A 256 2.93 -17.01 9.08
N HIS A 257 4.10 -17.63 9.14
CA HIS A 257 4.94 -17.81 7.96
C HIS A 257 4.18 -18.70 6.94
N PRO A 258 4.28 -18.47 5.62
CA PRO A 258 3.61 -19.31 4.60
C PRO A 258 3.81 -20.84 4.73
N HIS A 259 4.95 -21.28 5.25
CA HIS A 259 5.19 -22.70 5.56
C HIS A 259 4.23 -23.29 6.60
N GLN A 260 3.60 -22.44 7.41
CA GLN A 260 2.61 -22.80 8.43
C GLN A 260 1.17 -22.61 7.93
N TRP A 261 0.97 -22.07 6.74
CA TRP A 261 -0.36 -21.91 6.15
C TRP A 261 -0.97 -23.26 5.82
N GLN A 262 -2.27 -23.42 6.05
CA GLN A 262 -2.97 -24.69 5.86
C GLN A 262 -3.79 -24.65 4.58
N ALA A 263 -3.67 -25.68 3.73
CA ALA A 263 -4.44 -25.73 2.49
C ALA A 263 -5.95 -25.74 2.72
N GLN A 264 -6.40 -26.24 3.88
CA GLN A 264 -7.81 -26.24 4.29
C GLN A 264 -8.43 -24.83 4.30
N TRP A 265 -7.65 -23.77 4.56
CA TRP A 265 -8.17 -22.40 4.56
C TRP A 265 -8.67 -21.94 3.18
N LEU A 266 -8.23 -22.58 2.10
CA LEU A 266 -8.74 -22.31 0.75
C LEU A 266 -10.22 -22.69 0.61
N LEU A 267 -10.71 -23.64 1.42
CA LEU A 267 -12.09 -24.10 1.41
C LEU A 267 -13.01 -23.20 2.27
N GLU A 268 -12.43 -22.33 3.09
CA GLU A 268 -13.14 -21.48 4.06
C GLU A 268 -13.08 -19.99 3.70
N GLU A 269 -12.13 -19.58 2.86
CA GLU A 269 -11.94 -18.18 2.49
C GLU A 269 -12.83 -17.82 1.29
N ASP A 270 -13.75 -16.87 1.47
CA ASP A 270 -14.70 -16.44 0.43
C ASP A 270 -14.11 -15.38 -0.51
N ASN A 271 -13.13 -14.61 -0.04
CA ASN A 271 -12.48 -13.58 -0.87
C ASN A 271 -11.52 -14.23 -1.88
N ALA A 272 -11.83 -14.07 -3.17
CA ALA A 272 -11.07 -14.66 -4.27
C ALA A 272 -9.60 -14.19 -4.32
N GLU A 273 -9.34 -12.93 -3.98
CA GLU A 273 -7.98 -12.39 -3.94
C GLU A 273 -7.16 -13.00 -2.80
N LEU A 274 -7.74 -13.14 -1.61
CA LEU A 274 -7.09 -13.82 -0.49
C LEU A 274 -6.86 -15.31 -0.78
N ARG A 275 -7.80 -15.99 -1.45
CA ARG A 275 -7.57 -17.36 -1.93
C ARG A 275 -6.40 -17.44 -2.90
N ARG A 276 -6.30 -16.52 -3.86
CA ARG A 276 -5.15 -16.44 -4.79
C ARG A 276 -3.83 -16.32 -4.02
N VAL A 277 -3.78 -15.46 -3.01
CA VAL A 277 -2.59 -15.27 -2.17
C VAL A 277 -2.24 -16.53 -1.38
N LEU A 278 -3.23 -17.18 -0.77
CA LEU A 278 -3.04 -18.45 -0.07
C LEU A 278 -2.52 -19.54 -1.01
N ILE A 279 -3.04 -19.64 -2.24
CA ILE A 279 -2.56 -20.59 -3.25
C ILE A 279 -1.08 -20.34 -3.57
N GLN A 280 -0.70 -19.07 -3.77
CA GLN A 280 0.68 -18.68 -4.05
C GLN A 280 1.63 -19.02 -2.89
N GLY A 281 1.26 -18.68 -1.65
CA GLY A 281 2.12 -18.91 -0.49
C GLY A 281 2.20 -20.37 -0.04
N ILE A 282 1.13 -21.16 -0.19
CA ILE A 282 1.13 -22.59 0.15
C ILE A 282 1.82 -23.40 -0.97
N GLY A 283 1.53 -23.04 -2.22
CA GLY A 283 2.00 -23.74 -3.40
C GLY A 283 1.19 -25.01 -3.72
N TYR A 284 0.97 -25.27 -5.01
CA TYR A 284 0.12 -26.37 -5.47
C TYR A 284 0.56 -27.76 -4.98
N ALA A 285 1.87 -28.00 -4.81
CA ALA A 285 2.36 -29.28 -4.33
C ALA A 285 1.83 -29.63 -2.92
N ARG A 286 1.84 -28.66 -2.00
CA ARG A 286 1.30 -28.83 -0.64
C ARG A 286 -0.22 -28.89 -0.66
N ILE A 287 -0.87 -28.07 -1.48
CA ILE A 287 -2.32 -28.08 -1.64
C ILE A 287 -2.80 -29.47 -2.07
N CYS A 288 -2.17 -30.09 -3.07
CA CYS A 288 -2.53 -31.43 -3.52
C CYS A 288 -2.26 -32.55 -2.50
N GLN A 289 -1.37 -32.32 -1.53
CA GLN A 289 -1.06 -33.29 -0.46
C GLN A 289 -2.01 -33.15 0.72
N GLU A 290 -2.31 -31.91 1.10
CA GLU A 290 -3.14 -31.57 2.27
C GLU A 290 -4.64 -31.64 1.93
N LEU A 291 -5.03 -31.19 0.73
CA LEU A 291 -6.38 -31.37 0.21
C LEU A 291 -6.44 -32.68 -0.56
N GLN A 292 -7.43 -33.52 -0.25
CA GLN A 292 -7.69 -34.79 -0.93
C GLN A 292 -8.23 -34.54 -2.36
N ALA A 293 -7.37 -34.06 -3.26
CA ALA A 293 -7.73 -33.81 -4.64
C ALA A 293 -8.18 -35.11 -5.33
N THR A 294 -9.24 -35.02 -6.11
CA THR A 294 -9.75 -36.15 -6.89
C THR A 294 -8.92 -36.30 -8.16
N GLU A 295 -8.32 -37.48 -8.36
CA GLU A 295 -7.65 -37.79 -9.64
C GLU A 295 -8.69 -37.94 -10.74
N LEU A 296 -8.56 -37.13 -11.80
CA LEU A 296 -9.42 -37.22 -12.99
C LEU A 296 -8.83 -38.14 -14.06
N ASP A 297 -7.52 -38.02 -14.28
CA ASP A 297 -6.79 -38.80 -15.29
C ASP A 297 -5.30 -38.87 -14.94
N SER A 298 -4.61 -39.90 -15.44
CA SER A 298 -3.16 -40.03 -15.29
C SER A 298 -2.51 -40.57 -16.57
N TRP A 299 -1.37 -39.99 -16.92
CA TRP A 299 -0.59 -40.35 -18.09
C TRP A 299 0.90 -40.14 -17.80
N GLN A 300 1.69 -41.23 -17.82
CA GLN A 300 3.12 -41.22 -17.46
C GLN A 300 3.37 -40.58 -16.08
N GLU A 301 4.30 -39.62 -15.97
CA GLU A 301 4.56 -38.85 -14.75
C GLU A 301 3.54 -37.73 -14.44
N TYR A 302 2.50 -37.60 -15.25
CA TYR A 302 1.48 -36.56 -15.16
C TYR A 302 0.18 -37.10 -14.56
N THR A 303 -0.39 -36.36 -13.61
CA THR A 303 -1.69 -36.66 -13.00
C THR A 303 -2.55 -35.41 -13.02
N LEU A 304 -3.71 -35.47 -13.65
CA LEU A 304 -4.70 -34.40 -13.61
C LEU A 304 -5.53 -34.55 -12.34
N LEU A 305 -5.52 -33.52 -11.51
CA LEU A 305 -6.21 -33.44 -10.24
C LEU A 305 -7.31 -32.40 -10.31
N LYS A 306 -8.45 -32.71 -9.71
CA LYS A 306 -9.54 -31.77 -9.46
C LYS A 306 -9.64 -31.50 -7.98
N LEU A 307 -9.63 -30.23 -7.62
CA LEU A 307 -10.05 -29.81 -6.30
C LEU A 307 -11.54 -29.47 -6.42
N ASP A 308 -12.40 -30.23 -5.74
CA ASP A 308 -13.84 -29.94 -5.57
C ASP A 308 -14.04 -28.79 -4.59
N ALA A 309 -13.26 -27.75 -4.81
CA ALA A 309 -13.24 -26.58 -4.01
C ALA A 309 -13.86 -25.48 -4.85
N ASP A 310 -14.89 -24.89 -4.26
CA ASP A 310 -15.77 -23.86 -4.78
C ASP A 310 -14.99 -22.53 -4.92
N ILE A 311 -13.88 -22.52 -5.66
CA ILE A 311 -12.76 -21.58 -5.43
C ILE A 311 -12.73 -20.40 -6.40
N ASP A 312 -13.24 -20.47 -7.62
CA ASP A 312 -13.11 -19.33 -8.55
C ASP A 312 -14.45 -18.95 -9.16
N GLY A 313 -15.17 -18.05 -8.51
CA GLY A 313 -16.09 -17.17 -9.23
C GLY A 313 -15.28 -15.97 -9.70
N PHE A 314 -14.98 -15.88 -11.01
CA PHE A 314 -14.66 -14.58 -11.60
C PHE A 314 -15.97 -13.78 -11.59
N GLU A 315 -15.99 -12.62 -10.94
CA GLU A 315 -17.02 -11.62 -11.23
C GLU A 315 -16.68 -11.06 -12.62
N PRO A 316 -17.59 -11.14 -13.61
CA PRO A 316 -17.34 -10.51 -14.90
C PRO A 316 -17.26 -9.00 -14.72
N ASP A 317 -16.18 -8.38 -15.22
CA ASP A 317 -15.94 -6.94 -15.10
C ASP A 317 -16.93 -6.03 -15.87
N ASP A 318 -17.90 -6.58 -16.61
CA ASP A 318 -18.77 -5.77 -17.48
C ASP A 318 -20.26 -6.17 -17.40
N PHE A 319 -21.04 -5.29 -16.78
CA PHE A 319 -22.39 -4.83 -17.13
C PHE A 319 -23.53 -5.83 -17.44
N ASP A 320 -24.62 -5.62 -16.69
CA ASP A 320 -26.04 -5.89 -16.97
C ASP A 320 -26.55 -7.35 -16.90
N ASP A 321 -26.80 -7.85 -15.68
CA ASP A 321 -28.11 -8.41 -15.27
C ASP A 321 -28.08 -8.89 -13.79
N ASP A 322 -29.10 -8.52 -13.02
CA ASP A 322 -29.31 -8.74 -11.57
C ASP A 322 -29.50 -10.24 -11.16
N ASP A 323 -29.13 -11.22 -12.00
CA ASP A 323 -29.50 -12.64 -11.82
C ASP A 323 -28.36 -13.68 -12.01
N ASP A 324 -27.14 -13.26 -12.36
CA ASP A 324 -26.00 -14.19 -12.50
C ASP A 324 -25.10 -14.16 -11.26
N ALA A 325 -25.42 -15.04 -10.30
CA ALA A 325 -24.52 -15.35 -9.19
C ALA A 325 -23.13 -15.80 -9.72
N PRO A 326 -22.02 -15.49 -9.05
CA PRO A 326 -20.68 -15.86 -9.49
C PRO A 326 -20.61 -17.36 -9.81
N GLN A 327 -20.29 -17.67 -11.07
CA GLN A 327 -20.18 -19.05 -11.51
C GLN A 327 -18.90 -19.64 -10.93
N LYS A 328 -19.09 -20.52 -9.95
CA LYS A 328 -18.03 -21.25 -9.26
C LYS A 328 -17.33 -22.21 -10.22
N GLU A 329 -16.08 -21.93 -10.56
CA GLU A 329 -15.25 -22.82 -11.39
C GLU A 329 -14.39 -23.77 -10.52
N PRO A 330 -14.33 -25.07 -10.85
CA PRO A 330 -13.45 -26.02 -10.18
C PRO A 330 -11.99 -25.83 -10.59
N ILE A 331 -11.07 -25.90 -9.62
CA ILE A 331 -9.64 -25.85 -9.92
C ILE A 331 -9.17 -27.22 -10.45
N HIS A 332 -8.66 -27.20 -11.68
CA HIS A 332 -7.92 -28.31 -12.28
C HIS A 332 -6.42 -28.05 -12.21
N LEU A 333 -5.67 -29.02 -11.68
CA LEU A 333 -4.22 -28.97 -11.51
C LEU A 333 -3.56 -30.14 -12.23
N LEU A 334 -2.56 -29.86 -13.06
CA LEU A 334 -1.65 -30.89 -13.51
C LEU A 334 -0.52 -31.06 -12.48
N LYS A 335 -0.49 -32.22 -11.83
CA LYS A 335 0.63 -32.69 -11.03
C LYS A 335 1.65 -33.40 -11.90
N MET A 336 2.91 -32.98 -11.82
CA MET A 336 4.08 -33.53 -12.49
C MET A 336 5.02 -34.12 -11.44
N THR A 337 5.36 -35.40 -11.56
CA THR A 337 6.26 -36.07 -10.61
C THR A 337 7.59 -36.36 -11.29
N CYS A 338 8.66 -35.64 -10.92
CA CYS A 338 9.99 -35.89 -11.48
C CYS A 338 10.47 -37.32 -11.13
N PRO A 339 10.72 -38.21 -12.12
CA PRO A 339 11.05 -39.62 -11.84
C PRO A 339 12.35 -39.83 -11.06
N SER A 340 13.30 -38.90 -11.15
CA SER A 340 14.63 -39.01 -10.55
C SER A 340 14.72 -38.45 -9.13
N THR A 341 13.91 -37.43 -8.81
CA THR A 341 13.95 -36.73 -7.51
C THR A 341 12.70 -36.97 -6.67
N SER A 342 11.66 -37.57 -7.26
CA SER A 342 10.31 -37.63 -6.71
C SER A 342 9.72 -36.25 -6.36
N PHE A 343 10.34 -35.17 -6.86
CA PHE A 343 9.87 -33.81 -6.64
C PHE A 343 8.55 -33.61 -7.38
N ILE A 344 7.56 -33.07 -6.66
CA ILE A 344 6.22 -32.81 -7.20
C ILE A 344 6.15 -31.34 -7.58
N HIS A 345 5.88 -31.09 -8.85
CA HIS A 345 5.48 -29.79 -9.37
C HIS A 345 3.99 -29.85 -9.72
N ALA A 346 3.26 -28.75 -9.54
CA ALA A 346 1.86 -28.71 -9.93
C ALA A 346 1.50 -27.33 -10.50
N MET A 347 0.71 -27.32 -11.57
CA MET A 347 0.26 -26.09 -12.23
C MET A 347 -1.22 -26.15 -12.55
N ARG A 348 -1.88 -25.00 -12.51
CA ARG A 348 -3.28 -24.88 -12.91
C ARG A 348 -3.43 -25.03 -14.43
N VAL A 349 -4.50 -25.71 -14.82
CA VAL A 349 -4.93 -25.84 -16.22
C VAL A 349 -6.41 -25.45 -16.34
N PRO A 350 -6.89 -25.08 -17.54
CA PRO A 350 -8.30 -24.78 -17.79
C PRO A 350 -9.24 -25.90 -17.32
N PRO A 351 -10.42 -25.57 -16.77
CA PRO A 351 -11.31 -26.55 -16.16
C PRO A 351 -12.04 -27.46 -17.16
N ASP A 352 -12.04 -27.10 -18.44
CA ASP A 352 -12.56 -27.92 -19.54
C ASP A 352 -11.59 -29.03 -19.97
N ILE A 353 -10.33 -28.99 -19.50
CA ILE A 353 -9.35 -30.05 -19.74
C ILE A 353 -9.63 -31.25 -18.84
N THR A 354 -9.92 -32.40 -19.46
CA THR A 354 -10.30 -33.63 -18.75
C THR A 354 -9.26 -34.75 -18.80
N SER A 355 -8.11 -34.56 -19.45
CA SER A 355 -7.05 -35.56 -19.54
C SER A 355 -5.66 -35.01 -19.19
N ALA A 356 -4.81 -35.84 -18.60
CA ALA A 356 -3.44 -35.48 -18.21
C ALA A 356 -2.56 -35.18 -19.43
N ARG A 357 -2.77 -35.89 -20.55
CA ARG A 357 -2.08 -35.62 -21.82
C ARG A 357 -2.44 -34.24 -22.40
N ALA A 358 -3.73 -33.90 -22.43
CA ALA A 358 -4.15 -32.58 -22.90
C ALA A 358 -3.64 -31.46 -21.98
N ALA A 359 -3.64 -31.69 -20.67
CA ALA A 359 -3.13 -30.74 -19.69
C ALA A 359 -1.64 -30.45 -19.88
N ILE A 360 -0.80 -31.48 -20.10
CA ILE A 360 0.63 -31.25 -20.33
C ILE A 360 0.91 -30.61 -21.70
N SER A 361 0.12 -30.92 -22.73
CA SER A 361 0.19 -30.22 -24.01
C SER A 361 -0.15 -28.74 -23.87
N TRP A 362 -1.23 -28.40 -23.17
CA TRP A 362 -1.64 -27.02 -22.94
C TRP A 362 -0.54 -26.20 -22.23
N ILE A 363 0.07 -26.77 -21.20
CA ILE A 363 1.19 -26.15 -20.48
C ILE A 363 2.39 -25.87 -21.40
N ASN A 364 2.62 -26.74 -22.37
CA ASN A 364 3.73 -26.63 -23.32
C ASN A 364 3.32 -26.04 -24.67
N TRP A 365 2.32 -25.15 -24.69
CA TRP A 365 1.88 -24.44 -25.90
C TRP A 365 1.39 -25.37 -27.03
N ASP A 366 0.55 -26.34 -26.66
CA ASP A 366 -0.06 -27.35 -27.55
C ASP A 366 0.94 -28.31 -28.23
N ILE A 367 2.17 -28.40 -27.71
CA ILE A 367 3.14 -29.39 -28.14
C ILE A 367 2.75 -30.76 -27.56
N ASP A 368 2.72 -31.79 -28.40
CA ASP A 368 2.44 -33.15 -27.92
C ASP A 368 3.61 -33.64 -27.04
N PRO A 369 3.33 -34.23 -25.86
CA PRO A 369 4.38 -34.69 -24.97
C PRO A 369 5.29 -35.78 -25.54
N GLU A 370 4.87 -36.51 -26.59
CA GLU A 370 5.75 -37.43 -27.32
C GLU A 370 6.81 -36.72 -28.17
N GLU A 371 6.64 -35.42 -28.43
CA GLU A 371 7.58 -34.55 -29.12
C GLU A 371 8.55 -33.84 -28.18
N PHE A 372 8.44 -34.07 -26.86
CA PHE A 372 9.41 -33.58 -25.90
C PHE A 372 10.78 -34.18 -26.22
N SER A 373 11.66 -33.37 -26.80
CA SER A 373 13.05 -33.74 -26.97
C SER A 373 13.62 -34.07 -25.61
N VAL A 374 13.91 -35.35 -25.38
CA VAL A 374 14.51 -35.89 -24.16
C VAL A 374 15.73 -35.05 -23.81
N GLN A 375 15.61 -34.15 -22.84
CA GLN A 375 16.78 -33.54 -22.20
C GLN A 375 17.30 -34.56 -21.19
N THR A 376 18.23 -35.39 -21.66
CA THR A 376 19.08 -36.28 -20.83
C THR A 376 19.91 -35.51 -19.83
#